data_AF-A0A850L0R5-F1
#
_entry.id   AF-A0A850L0R5-F1
#
_cell.length_a   1.000
_cell.length_b   1.000
_cell.length_c   1.000
_cell.angle_alpha   90.00
_cell.angle_beta   90.00
_cell.angle_gamma   90.00
#
_symmetry.space_group_name_H-M   'P 1'
#
loop_
_entity.id
_entity.type
_entity.pdbx_description
1 polymer ?
#
loop_
_entity_poly.entity_id
_entity_poly.type
_entity_poly.pdbx_seq_one_letter_code
_entity_poly.pdbx_strand_id
1 'polypeptide(L)'
;MSKSIEQLKNLGPKSAQMLFQVGIKTIEDLLKRGVVTTYLDVKLSGQAASLNLLYAMFAGLQERHWTELEADEKQQLLIELEQQTQIRELINIDTSFSN
;
A
#
# COMPACT_ATOMS: atom_id res chain seq x y z
N MET A 1 17.53 13.43 6.96
CA MET A 1 17.60 12.07 6.41
C MET A 1 16.24 11.42 6.57
N SER A 2 15.75 10.71 5.56
CA SER A 2 14.45 10.04 5.62
C SER A 2 14.56 8.68 6.31
N LYS A 3 13.58 8.35 7.16
CA LYS A 3 13.54 7.12 7.96
C LYS A 3 13.33 5.91 7.05
N SER A 4 14.08 4.82 7.26
CA SER A 4 13.96 3.59 6.44
C SER A 4 12.56 2.98 6.61
N ILE A 5 12.02 2.39 5.55
CA ILE A 5 10.71 1.73 5.60
C ILE A 5 10.67 0.55 6.58
N GLU A 6 11.81 -0.07 6.86
CA GLU A 6 11.95 -1.15 7.86
C GLU A 6 11.67 -0.68 9.29
N GLN A 7 11.78 0.63 9.53
CA GLN A 7 11.54 1.23 10.84
C GLN A 7 10.08 1.67 11.01
N LEU A 8 9.21 1.39 10.03
CA LEU A 8 7.77 1.64 10.11
C LEU A 8 7.15 0.58 11.05
N LYS A 9 6.36 1.05 12.02
CA LYS A 9 5.65 0.16 12.95
C LYS A 9 4.74 -0.81 12.18
N ASN A 10 4.56 -2.02 12.72
CA ASN A 10 3.79 -3.13 12.15
C ASN A 10 4.42 -3.85 10.94
N LEU A 11 5.58 -3.42 10.43
CA LEU A 11 6.24 -4.08 9.30
C LEU A 11 7.28 -5.09 9.78
N GLY A 12 7.09 -6.36 9.41
CA GLY A 12 8.14 -7.37 9.50
C GLY A 12 9.08 -7.36 8.28
N PRO A 13 10.23 -8.07 8.35
CA PRO A 13 11.24 -8.08 7.28
C PRO A 13 10.67 -8.44 5.90
N LYS A 14 9.75 -9.41 5.84
CA LYS A 14 9.09 -9.82 4.60
C LYS A 14 8.30 -8.67 3.98
N SER A 15 7.48 -7.98 4.77
CA SER A 15 6.68 -6.85 4.29
C SER A 15 7.57 -5.69 3.83
N ALA A 16 8.64 -5.39 4.55
CA ALA A 16 9.60 -4.36 4.13
C ALA A 16 10.26 -4.74 2.79
N GLN A 17 10.65 -6.01 2.60
CA GLN A 17 11.16 -6.49 1.32
C GLN A 17 10.14 -6.32 0.19
N MET A 18 8.86 -6.57 0.44
CA MET A 18 7.81 -6.33 -0.57
C MET A 18 7.79 -4.87 -1.02
N LEU A 19 7.91 -3.93 -0.07
CA LEU A 19 7.94 -2.49 -0.33
C LEU A 19 9.19 -2.06 -1.09
N PHE A 20 10.35 -2.61 -0.74
CA PHE A 20 11.59 -2.38 -1.48
C PHE A 20 11.47 -2.81 -2.95
N GLN A 21 10.85 -3.96 -3.23
CA GLN A 21 10.70 -4.48 -4.60
C GLN A 21 9.84 -3.56 -5.49
N VAL A 22 8.94 -2.78 -4.91
CA VAL A 22 8.11 -1.80 -5.62
C VAL A 22 8.64 -0.37 -5.50
N GLY A 23 9.88 -0.20 -5.04
CA GLY A 23 10.57 1.09 -5.01
C GLY A 23 10.33 1.95 -3.78
N ILE A 24 9.64 1.46 -2.76
CA ILE A 24 9.39 2.18 -1.50
C ILE A 24 10.49 1.82 -0.50
N LYS A 25 11.49 2.72 -0.36
CA LYS A 25 12.67 2.49 0.48
C LYS A 25 12.59 3.23 1.82
N THR A 26 11.85 4.32 1.85
CA THR A 26 11.73 5.21 3.01
C THR A 26 10.27 5.48 3.33
N ILE A 27 10.02 5.95 4.56
CA ILE A 27 8.68 6.41 4.97
C ILE A 27 8.21 7.58 4.10
N GLU A 28 9.13 8.42 3.64
CA GLU A 28 8.80 9.53 2.74
C GLU A 28 8.36 9.03 1.35
N ASP A 29 8.95 7.96 0.83
CA ASP A 29 8.49 7.32 -0.42
C ASP A 29 7.05 6.82 -0.26
N LEU A 30 6.75 6.18 0.88
CA LEU A 30 5.40 5.69 1.19
C LEU A 30 4.39 6.84 1.27
N LEU A 31 4.75 7.95 1.94
CA LEU A 31 3.89 9.13 2.06
C LEU A 31 3.63 9.78 0.69
N LYS A 32 4.66 9.88 -0.16
CA LYS A 32 4.54 10.44 -1.51
C LYS A 32 3.69 9.58 -2.43
N ARG A 33 3.82 8.25 -2.33
CA ARG A 33 3.10 7.30 -3.18
C ARG A 33 1.67 7.06 -2.73
N GLY A 34 1.43 7.06 -1.42
CA GLY A 34 0.14 6.72 -0.82
C GLY A 34 0.00 5.22 -0.52
N VAL A 35 -0.61 4.92 0.63
CA VAL A 35 -0.70 3.55 1.19
C VAL A 35 -1.45 2.58 0.28
N VAL A 36 -2.61 3.00 -0.25
CA VAL A 36 -3.44 2.17 -1.14
C VAL A 36 -2.74 1.91 -2.47
N THR A 37 -2.17 2.95 -3.07
CA THR A 37 -1.41 2.85 -4.33
C THR A 37 -0.20 1.94 -4.18
N THR A 38 0.57 2.09 -3.10
CA THR A 38 1.69 1.19 -2.78
C THR A 38 1.23 -0.25 -2.60
N TYR A 39 0.12 -0.50 -1.89
CA TYR A 39 -0.42 -1.85 -1.75
C TYR A 39 -0.77 -2.49 -3.11
N LEU A 40 -1.39 -1.72 -4.01
CA LEU A 40 -1.70 -2.18 -5.36
C LEU A 40 -0.44 -2.46 -6.17
N ASP A 41 0.60 -1.64 -6.04
CA ASP A 41 1.87 -1.89 -6.73
C ASP A 41 2.50 -3.21 -6.26
N VAL A 42 2.44 -3.54 -4.97
CA VAL A 42 2.89 -4.84 -4.43
C VAL A 42 2.05 -5.99 -4.98
N LYS A 43 0.73 -5.83 -5.08
CA LYS A 43 -0.15 -6.84 -5.70
C LYS A 43 0.21 -7.09 -7.16
N LEU A 44 0.43 -6.03 -7.93
CA LEU A 44 0.77 -6.12 -9.35
C LEU A 44 2.18 -6.67 -9.59
N SER A 45 3.08 -6.58 -8.62
CA SER A 45 4.40 -7.22 -8.69
C SER A 45 4.34 -8.75 -8.49
N GLY A 46 3.15 -9.36 -8.42
CA GLY A 46 2.95 -10.80 -8.24
C GLY A 46 3.18 -11.30 -6.82
N GLN A 47 3.38 -10.41 -5.85
CA GLN A 47 3.59 -10.78 -4.45
C GLN A 47 2.26 -11.06 -3.74
N ALA A 48 2.31 -12.00 -2.78
CA ALA A 48 1.16 -12.36 -1.95
C ALA A 48 0.89 -11.30 -0.84
N ALA A 49 0.60 -10.06 -1.23
CA ALA A 49 0.18 -9.02 -0.29
C ALA A 49 -1.18 -9.36 0.33
N SER A 50 -1.30 -9.22 1.64
CA SER A 50 -2.57 -9.36 2.37
C SER A 50 -3.09 -8.00 2.81
N LEU A 51 -4.38 -7.91 3.17
CA LEU A 51 -4.94 -6.66 3.73
C LEU A 51 -4.21 -6.21 5.01
N ASN A 52 -3.56 -7.13 5.74
CA ASN A 52 -2.73 -6.75 6.88
C ASN A 52 -1.55 -5.85 6.46
N LEU A 53 -1.00 -6.00 5.24
CA LEU A 53 0.02 -5.10 4.74
C LEU A 53 -0.53 -3.68 4.55
N LEU A 54 -1.73 -3.55 4.00
CA LEU A 54 -2.43 -2.26 3.83
C LEU A 54 -2.62 -1.58 5.19
N TYR A 55 -3.18 -2.31 6.15
CA TYR A 55 -3.45 -1.81 7.51
C TYR A 55 -2.16 -1.50 8.28
N ALA A 56 -1.13 -2.34 8.14
CA ALA A 56 0.16 -2.13 8.77
C ALA A 56 0.82 -0.83 8.28
N MET A 57 0.77 -0.54 6.98
CA MET A 57 1.28 0.72 6.42
C MET A 57 0.50 1.92 6.95
N PHE A 58 -0.84 1.89 6.90
CA PHE A 58 -1.68 3.00 7.34
C PHE A 58 -1.53 3.31 8.83
N ALA A 59 -1.62 2.29 9.69
CA ALA A 59 -1.44 2.45 11.13
C ALA A 59 0.02 2.80 11.50
N GLY A 60 0.97 2.26 10.75
CA GLY A 60 2.40 2.50 10.93
C GLY A 60 2.77 3.97 10.74
N LEU A 61 2.19 4.64 9.74
CA LEU A 61 2.38 6.08 9.50
C LEU A 61 1.86 6.95 10.66
N GLN A 62 0.97 6.40 11.48
CA GLN A 62 0.39 7.05 12.65
C GLN A 62 1.03 6.58 13.97
N GLU A 63 2.08 5.75 13.89
CA GLU A 63 2.74 5.12 15.03
C GLU A 63 1.76 4.32 15.93
N ARG A 64 0.64 3.84 15.36
CA ARG A 64 -0.36 2.97 16.01
C ARG A 64 -0.15 1.50 15.66
N HIS A 65 -0.57 0.60 16.53
CA HIS A 65 -0.65 -0.82 16.18
C HIS A 65 -1.84 -1.03 15.25
N TRP A 66 -1.73 -1.87 14.22
CA TRP A 66 -2.79 -2.02 13.20
C TRP A 66 -4.12 -2.57 13.75
N THR A 67 -4.11 -3.21 14.92
CA THR A 67 -5.32 -3.67 15.62
C THR A 67 -6.12 -2.52 16.25
N GLU A 68 -5.50 -1.36 16.45
CA GLU A 68 -6.12 -0.14 16.98
C GLU A 68 -6.85 0.67 15.89
N LEU A 69 -6.87 0.17 14.64
CA LEU A 69 -7.66 0.78 13.58
C LEU A 69 -9.14 0.48 13.78
N GLU A 70 -9.93 1.54 13.79
CA GLU A 70 -11.39 1.47 13.91
C GLU A 70 -12.01 0.83 12.64
N ALA A 71 -13.25 0.35 12.78
CA ALA A 71 -13.96 -0.28 11.67
C ALA A 71 -14.12 0.69 10.48
N ASP A 72 -14.44 1.95 10.77
CA ASP A 72 -14.63 2.99 9.75
C ASP A 72 -13.34 3.30 9.00
N GLU A 73 -12.19 3.31 9.68
CA GLU A 73 -10.87 3.51 9.05
C GLU A 73 -10.56 2.37 8.07
N LYS A 74 -10.79 1.13 8.49
CA LYS A 74 -10.60 -0.05 7.63
C LYS A 74 -11.54 -0.02 6.44
N GLN A 75 -12.81 0.33 6.66
CA GLN A 75 -13.80 0.44 5.60
C GLN A 75 -13.40 1.52 4.59
N GLN A 76 -12.93 2.69 5.05
CA GLN A 76 -12.49 3.75 4.16
C GLN A 76 -11.29 3.32 3.29
N LEU A 77 -10.33 2.60 3.87
CA LEU A 77 -9.20 2.03 3.11
C LEU A 77 -9.67 1.01 2.06
N LEU A 78 -10.67 0.20 2.37
CA LEU A 78 -11.23 -0.78 1.43
C LEU A 78 -12.00 -0.11 0.30
N ILE A 79 -12.78 0.94 0.60
CA ILE A 79 -13.48 1.75 -0.41
C ILE A 79 -12.46 2.40 -1.35
N GLU A 80 -11.42 3.02 -0.81
CA GLU A 80 -10.37 3.64 -1.62
C GLU A 80 -9.63 2.59 -2.47
N LEU A 81 -9.34 1.43 -1.90
CA LEU A 81 -8.71 0.31 -2.62
C LEU A 81 -9.57 -0.16 -3.79
N GLU A 82 -10.86 -0.33 -3.59
CA GLU A 82 -11.80 -0.72 -4.64
C GLU A 82 -11.83 0.34 -5.75
N GLN A 83 -11.97 1.62 -5.39
CA GLN A 83 -11.97 2.73 -6.35
C GLN A 83 -10.68 2.78 -7.17
N GLN A 84 -9.51 2.70 -6.53
CA GLN A 84 -8.23 2.72 -7.23
C GLN A 84 -8.03 1.48 -8.13
N THR A 85 -8.55 0.33 -7.72
CA THR A 85 -8.51 -0.89 -8.54
C THR A 85 -9.34 -0.69 -9.82
N GLN A 86 -10.58 -0.22 -9.69
CA GLN A 86 -11.46 0.05 -10.82
C GLN A 86 -10.86 1.09 -11.78
N ILE A 87 -10.28 2.18 -11.26
CA ILE A 87 -9.62 3.20 -12.07
C ILE A 87 -8.47 2.60 -12.89
N ARG A 88 -7.63 1.75 -12.28
CA ARG A 88 -6.51 1.10 -12.98
C ARG A 88 -6.99 0.14 -14.07
N GLU A 89 -8.07 -0.60 -13.83
CA GLU A 89 -8.68 -1.48 -14.82
C GLU A 89 -9.21 -0.70 -16.02
N LEU A 90 -9.92 0.41 -15.78
CA LEU A 90 -10.42 1.29 -16.84
C LEU A 90 -9.28 1.84 -17.72
N ILE A 91 -8.20 2.34 -17.10
CA ILE A 91 -7.04 2.87 -17.84
C ILE A 91 -6.37 1.77 -18.69
N ASN A 92 -6.25 0.55 -18.16
CA ASN A 92 -5.64 -0.56 -18.90
C ASN A 92 -6.49 -0.99 -20.11
N ILE A 93 -7.82 -0.87 -20.04
CA ILE A 93 -8.74 -1.20 -21.14
C ILE A 93 -8.59 -0.19 -22.30
N ASP A 94 -8.54 1.12 -22.01
CA ASP A 94 -8.47 2.16 -23.05
C ASP A 94 -7.16 2.12 -23.87
N THR A 95 -6.04 1.73 -23.24
CA THR A 95 -4.76 1.57 -23.95
C THR A 95 -4.74 0.39 -24.93
N SER A 96 -5.71 -0.54 -24.82
CA SER A 96 -5.78 -1.75 -25.65
C SER A 96 -6.55 -1.55 -26.98
N PHE A 97 -7.19 -0.40 -27.18
CA PHE A 97 -7.99 -0.09 -28.37
C PHE A 97 -7.33 0.90 -29.34
N SER A 98 -6.07 1.27 -29.13
CA SER A 98 -5.34 2.25 -29.97
C SER A 98 -4.36 1.64 -30.98
N ASN A 99 -4.67 0.46 -31.55
CA ASN A 99 -3.90 -0.14 -32.65
C ASN A 99 -4.75 -0.27 -33.91
#